data_AF-A0A434WDI0-F1
#
_entry.id   AF-A0A434WDI0-F1
#
_cell.length_a   1.000
_cell.length_b   1.000
_cell.length_c   1.000
_cell.angle_alpha   90.00
_cell.angle_beta   90.00
_cell.angle_gamma   90.00
#
_symmetry.space_group_name_H-M   'P 1'
#
loop_
_entity.id
_entity.type
_entity.pdbx_description
1 polymer ?
#
loop_
_entity_poly.entity_id
_entity_poly.type
_entity_poly.pdbx_seq_one_letter_code
_entity_poly.pdbx_strand_id
1 'polypeptide(L)' 'MPHHSFARPEQLEMLSKALAELGGHFPPDSPEREALAAKIMTLFEGGTDTLEEIKKALNDRDAIP' A
#
# COMPACT_ATOMS: atom_id res chain seq x y z
N MET A 1 -2.49 -18.10 -18.12
CA MET A 1 -3.36 -17.94 -16.95
C MET A 1 -3.52 -16.44 -16.73
N PRO A 2 -4.72 -15.86 -16.88
CA PRO A 2 -4.87 -14.42 -16.72
C PRO A 2 -4.89 -14.12 -15.21
N HIS A 3 -3.87 -13.41 -14.73
CA HIS A 3 -3.81 -12.89 -13.37
C HIS A 3 -4.83 -11.75 -13.24
N HIS A 4 -6.11 -12.09 -13.11
CA HIS A 4 -7.16 -11.14 -12.69
C HIS A 4 -7.07 -10.94 -11.17
N SER A 5 -5.94 -10.42 -10.69
CA SER A 5 -5.87 -9.83 -9.36
C SER A 5 -6.44 -8.41 -9.46
N PHE A 6 -7.74 -8.32 -9.73
CA PHE A 6 -8.46 -7.08 -9.45
C PHE A 6 -8.40 -6.90 -7.94
N ALA A 7 -7.68 -5.88 -7.48
CA ALA A 7 -7.77 -5.46 -6.10
C ALA A 7 -9.25 -5.33 -5.75
N ARG A 8 -9.68 -6.04 -4.69
CA ARG A 8 -11.07 -5.97 -4.24
C ARG A 8 -11.42 -4.49 -3.98
N PRO A 9 -12.68 -4.07 -4.18
CA PRO A 9 -13.08 -2.69 -3.89
C PRO A 9 -12.69 -2.26 -2.46
N GLU A 10 -12.72 -3.18 -1.50
CA GLU A 10 -12.24 -2.96 -0.13
C GLU A 10 -10.74 -2.68 -0.05
N GLN A 11 -9.92 -3.36 -0.86
CA GLN A 11 -8.47 -3.16 -0.93
C GLN A 11 -8.13 -1.82 -1.61
N LEU A 12 -8.91 -1.39 -2.61
CA LEU A 12 -8.76 -0.05 -3.20
C LEU A 12 -9.12 1.07 -2.21
N GLU A 13 -10.18 0.88 -1.41
CA GLU A 13 -10.53 1.83 -0.34
C GLU A 13 -9.41 1.88 0.72
N MET A 14 -8.88 0.72 1.10
CA MET A 14 -7.78 0.61 2.06
C MET A 14 -6.47 1.22 1.51
N LEU A 15 -6.16 1.01 0.23
CA LEU A 15 -5.05 1.64 -0.48
C LEU A 15 -5.17 3.16 -0.43
N SER A 16 -6.36 3.69 -0.73
CA SER A 16 -6.62 5.12 -0.72
C SER A 16 -6.46 5.73 0.67
N LYS A 17 -6.99 5.06 1.72
CA LYS A 17 -6.80 5.46 3.12
C LYS A 17 -5.34 5.42 3.54
N ALA A 18 -4.62 4.35 3.22
CA ALA A 18 -3.21 4.20 3.53
C ALA A 18 -2.36 5.26 2.82
N LEU A 19 -2.64 5.55 1.54
CA LEU A 19 -1.99 6.63 0.80
C LEU A 19 -2.33 8.01 1.34
N ALA A 20 -3.55 8.25 1.83
CA ALA A 20 -3.91 9.52 2.44
C ALA A 20 -3.23 9.73 3.81
N GLU A 21 -3.17 8.70 4.66
CA GLU A 21 -2.50 8.78 5.96
C GLU A 21 -0.96 8.81 5.84
N LEU A 22 -0.39 7.89 5.05
CA LEU A 22 1.05 7.69 4.97
C LEU A 22 1.69 8.49 3.85
N GLY A 23 0.97 8.70 2.75
CA GLY A 23 1.45 9.43 1.58
C GLY A 23 0.87 10.82 1.43
N GLY A 24 0.08 11.31 2.40
CA GLY A 24 -0.55 12.63 2.34
C GLY A 24 0.44 13.80 2.33
N HIS A 25 1.69 13.55 2.76
CA HIS A 25 2.78 14.52 2.70
C HIS A 25 3.55 14.49 1.36
N PHE A 26 3.34 13.46 0.54
CA PHE A 26 3.96 13.33 -0.76
C PHE A 26 3.07 13.92 -1.86
N PRO A 27 3.65 14.59 -2.87
CA PRO A 27 2.92 15.03 -4.04
C PRO A 27 2.19 13.85 -4.72
N PRO A 28 0.99 14.08 -5.30
CA PRO A 28 0.23 13.03 -6.01
C PRO A 28 1.04 12.33 -7.11
N ASP A 29 1.87 13.07 -7.82
CA ASP A 29 2.70 12.57 -8.93
C ASP A 29 4.16 12.33 -8.53
N SER A 30 4.44 12.19 -7.23
CA SER A 30 5.79 11.91 -6.78
C SER A 30 6.11 10.42 -6.88
N PRO A 31 7.33 10.06 -7.29
CA PRO A 31 7.77 8.68 -7.35
C PRO A 31 7.71 8.01 -5.97
N GLU A 32 7.84 8.76 -4.88
CA GLU A 32 7.68 8.28 -3.50
C GLU A 32 6.26 7.79 -3.23
N ARG A 33 5.25 8.52 -3.73
CA ARG A 33 3.84 8.14 -3.57
C ARG A 33 3.48 6.94 -4.43
N GLU A 34 4.01 6.86 -5.65
CA GLU A 34 3.88 5.67 -6.50
C GLU A 34 4.55 4.44 -5.87
N ALA A 35 5.76 4.61 -5.33
CA ALA A 35 6.47 3.54 -4.62
C ALA A 35 5.70 3.08 -3.38
N LEU A 36 5.10 4.01 -2.62
CA LEU A 36 4.24 3.68 -1.48
C LEU A 36 2.99 2.89 -1.93
N ALA A 37 2.33 3.31 -3.01
CA ALA A 37 1.18 2.59 -3.56
C ALA A 37 1.56 1.16 -3.97
N ALA A 38 2.68 0.99 -4.67
CA ALA A 38 3.18 -0.32 -5.07
C ALA A 38 3.53 -1.22 -3.86
N LYS A 39 4.17 -0.65 -2.83
CA LYS A 39 4.45 -1.36 -1.57
C LYS A 39 3.16 -1.84 -0.92
N ILE A 40 2.14 -1.00 -0.83
CA ILE A 40 0.84 -1.34 -0.24
C ILE A 40 0.13 -2.42 -1.08
N MET A 41 0.15 -2.34 -2.41
CA MET A 41 -0.41 -3.36 -3.29
C MET A 41 0.26 -4.73 -3.09
N THR A 42 1.59 -4.74 -2.96
CA THR A 42 2.34 -5.98 -2.66
C THR A 42 1.93 -6.59 -1.32
N LEU A 43 1.58 -5.76 -0.32
CA LEU A 43 1.11 -6.23 0.98
C LEU A 43 -0.27 -6.89 0.88
N PHE A 44 -1.18 -6.34 0.06
CA PHE A 44 -2.45 -7.01 -0.23
C PHE A 44 -2.27 -8.38 -0.86
N GLU A 45 -1.31 -8.53 -1.76
CA GLU A 45 -0.96 -9.85 -2.34
C GLU A 45 -0.40 -10.82 -1.30
N GLY A 46 0.26 -10.30 -0.25
CA GLY A 46 0.75 -11.06 0.89
C GLY A 46 -0.32 -11.42 1.93
N GLY A 47 -1.58 -11.04 1.71
CA GLY A 47 -2.70 -11.27 2.66
C GLY A 47 -2.82 -10.20 3.75
N THR A 48 -2.14 -9.06 3.60
CA THR A 48 -2.26 -7.93 4.51
C THR A 48 -3.43 -7.05 4.07
N ASP A 49 -4.59 -7.19 4.69
CA ASP A 49 -5.81 -6.45 4.30
C ASP A 49 -6.14 -5.29 5.26
N THR A 50 -5.39 -5.07 6.34
CA THR A 50 -5.69 -4.06 7.36
C THR A 50 -4.71 -2.89 7.38
N LEU A 51 -5.20 -1.70 7.72
CA LEU A 51 -4.39 -0.48 7.78
C LEU A 51 -3.27 -0.57 8.83
N GLU A 52 -3.54 -1.16 9.99
CA GLU A 52 -2.53 -1.36 11.04
C GLU A 52 -1.41 -2.28 10.59
N GLU A 53 -1.73 -3.39 9.91
CA GLU A 53 -0.72 -4.29 9.38
C GLU A 53 0.05 -3.68 8.21
N ILE A 54 -0.61 -2.90 7.35
CA ILE A 54 0.06 -2.13 6.29
C ILE A 54 1.08 -1.17 6.91
N LYS A 55 0.67 -0.41 7.93
CA LYS A 55 1.55 0.51 8.66
C LYS A 55 2.72 -0.25 9.29
N LYS A 56 2.43 -1.35 9.98
CA LYS A 56 3.46 -2.19 10.61
C LYS A 56 4.44 -2.75 9.59
N ALA A 57 3.95 -3.31 8.49
CA ALA A 57 4.78 -3.93 7.45
C ALA A 57 5.60 -2.91 6.66
N LEU A 58 5.07 -1.70 6.45
CA LEU A 58 5.84 -0.60 5.88
C LEU A 58 6.94 -0.13 6.83
N ASN A 59 6.64 0.01 8.12
CA ASN A 59 7.61 0.40 9.14
C ASN A 59 8.70 -0.67 9.34
N ASP A 60 8.32 -1.95 9.26
CA ASP A 60 9.24 -3.09 9.35
C ASP A 60 10.16 -3.18 8.11
N ARG A 61 9.61 -2.92 6.91
CA ARG A 61 10.39 -2.86 5.66
C ARG A 61 11.33 -1.66 5.57
N ASP A 62 10.98 -0.51 6.16
CA ASP A 62 11.87 0.65 6.27
C ASP A 62 12.94 0.45 7.36
N ALA A 63 12.68 -0.45 8.32
CA ALA A 63 13.60 -0.82 9.38
C ALA A 63 14.64 -1.89 8.98
N ILE A 64 14.63 -2.37 7.73
CA ILE A 64 15.70 -3.23 7.21
C ILE A 64 16.78 -2.30 6.61
N PRO A 65 17.96 -2.17 7.25
CA PRO A 65 19.04 -1.29 6.79
C PRO A 65 19.68 -1.73 5.46
#